data_AF-A0A097PPH1-F1
#
_entry.id   AF-A0A097PPH1-F1
#
_cell.length_a   1.000
_cell.length_b   1.000
_cell.length_c   1.000
_cell.angle_alpha   90.00
_cell.angle_beta   90.00
_cell.angle_gamma   90.00
#
_symmetry.space_group_name_H-M   'P 1'
#
loop_
_entity.id
_entity.type
_entity.pdbx_description
1 polymer ?
#
loop_
_entity_poly.entity_id
_entity_poly.type
_entity_poly.pdbx_seq_one_letter_code
_entity_poly.pdbx_strand_id
1 'polypeptide(L)'
;EELVAKAIAPVKREYLLPPPLNSVVKEKKSKRQLKRERIQERKTASHICPDVAKTGNPSACQYGGNCRFSHDLDAFLAQKPEDIPGDCPFCPYGIACRFSSTHKKKSSEINGLKKDVQKLLWKDQMRFPRADSELKRLGLDSRPQKKSKDSSLRLNAREKRIIDFRGKLYLAPLTTVGNLPFRRVCKGLGADITCGEMAMCTNLLQGQASEWALLRRHSSEDLFGVQICGAYPDTVARTVDLIDSECRIDFIDINMGCPIDLVVNKGAGSSLLVKPTRMKNVIQVASSTVEKPITVKVRTGFFEGRNRVDSLIADIRNWGASAVTIHGRSRQQRYSKLADWGYIYECTRKSPPTLQVLGNGDIFSYTDWNDHISECPELSSCMIARGALIKPWIFTEIKEQRHWDISSGERLNILKDFVHHGLEHWGSDSKGVETTRHFLLEWLSYTHRYIPVGLLDVVPQRLNWRPPSFYGRDELETLMASDSAADWIRISELVLGKVPTGFTFSPRHKSNAYERPENG
;
A
#
# COMPACT_ATOMS: atom_id res chain seq x y z
N GLU A 1 25.08 6.40 25.42
CA GLU A 1 25.09 7.78 24.88
C GLU A 1 26.02 7.96 23.68
N GLU A 2 27.30 7.59 23.79
CA GLU A 2 28.28 7.71 22.68
C GLU A 2 27.84 6.99 21.38
N LEU A 3 27.26 5.79 21.48
CA LEU A 3 26.73 5.03 20.33
C LEU A 3 25.57 5.78 19.64
N VAL A 4 24.66 6.36 20.43
CA VAL A 4 23.51 7.12 19.93
C VAL A 4 23.98 8.37 19.19
N ALA A 5 25.01 9.06 19.71
CA ALA A 5 25.63 10.21 19.05
C ALA A 5 26.26 9.85 17.70
N LYS A 6 26.79 8.62 17.57
CA LYS A 6 27.32 8.06 16.31
C LYS A 6 26.26 7.44 15.39
N ALA A 7 24.96 7.59 15.73
CA ALA A 7 23.84 6.95 15.03
C ALA A 7 23.97 5.42 14.93
N ILE A 8 24.48 4.79 15.99
CA ILE A 8 24.53 3.33 16.16
C ILE A 8 23.42 2.93 17.13
N ALA A 9 22.68 1.86 16.81
CA ALA A 9 21.62 1.38 17.69
C ALA A 9 22.26 0.79 18.97
N PRO A 10 21.84 1.21 20.17
CA PRO A 10 22.44 0.75 21.41
C PRO A 10 21.83 -0.60 21.79
N VAL A 11 22.30 -1.67 21.13
CA VAL A 11 21.96 -3.06 21.46
C VAL A 11 22.78 -3.49 22.68
N LYS A 12 22.12 -4.13 23.64
CA LYS A 12 22.72 -4.66 24.88
C LYS A 12 23.89 -5.58 24.56
N ARG A 13 24.97 -5.46 25.34
CA ARG A 13 26.27 -6.08 25.07
C ARG A 13 26.20 -7.59 24.91
N GLU A 14 25.37 -8.26 25.70
CA GLU A 14 25.22 -9.71 25.66
C GLU A 14 24.69 -10.23 24.33
N TYR A 15 23.96 -9.43 23.55
CA TYR A 15 23.40 -9.81 22.24
C TYR A 15 24.31 -9.44 21.05
N LEU A 16 25.42 -8.75 21.29
CA LEU A 16 26.33 -8.33 20.22
C LEU A 16 27.11 -9.53 19.67
N LEU A 17 27.16 -9.64 18.34
CA LEU A 17 28.03 -10.60 17.67
C LEU A 17 29.45 -10.02 17.55
N PRO A 18 30.50 -10.86 17.69
CA PRO A 18 31.83 -10.48 17.28
C PRO A 18 31.85 -10.17 15.77
N PRO A 19 32.76 -9.31 15.30
CA PRO A 19 32.83 -8.94 13.89
C PRO A 19 33.02 -10.19 13.00
N PRO A 20 32.36 -10.25 11.83
CA PRO A 20 32.37 -11.42 10.99
C PRO A 20 33.77 -11.72 10.43
N LEU A 21 34.10 -13.01 10.29
CA LEU A 21 35.19 -13.48 9.43
C LEU A 21 34.64 -13.65 8.01
N ASN A 22 35.33 -13.05 7.03
CA ASN A 22 34.95 -13.02 5.62
C ASN A 22 34.60 -14.40 5.05
N SER A 23 33.49 -14.50 4.31
CA SER A 23 33.38 -15.53 3.26
C SER A 23 32.35 -15.26 2.16
N VAL A 24 32.89 -15.34 0.94
CA VAL A 24 32.41 -15.92 -0.34
C VAL A 24 31.19 -15.31 -1.07
N VAL A 25 31.52 -14.73 -2.21
CA VAL A 25 30.65 -14.32 -3.32
C VAL A 25 30.08 -15.55 -4.06
N LYS A 26 28.78 -15.51 -4.41
CA LYS A 26 28.16 -16.46 -5.36
C LYS A 26 27.60 -15.74 -6.59
N GLU A 27 27.81 -16.36 -7.75
CA GLU A 27 27.46 -15.88 -9.08
C GLU A 27 25.95 -15.82 -9.36
N LYS A 28 25.55 -14.91 -10.26
CA LYS A 28 24.16 -14.70 -10.73
C LYS A 28 23.97 -15.18 -12.17
N LYS A 29 22.84 -15.84 -12.45
CA LYS A 29 22.40 -16.21 -13.81
C LYS A 29 21.75 -15.03 -14.56
N SER A 30 21.82 -15.08 -15.89
CA SER A 30 21.38 -14.02 -16.81
C SER A 30 19.85 -13.96 -17.03
N LYS A 31 19.33 -12.73 -17.21
CA LYS A 31 17.91 -12.41 -17.53
C LYS A 31 17.35 -13.16 -18.76
N ARG A 32 18.22 -13.62 -19.66
CA ARG A 32 17.82 -14.34 -20.89
C ARG A 32 17.46 -15.81 -20.62
N GLN A 33 18.03 -16.39 -19.56
CA GLN A 33 17.80 -17.78 -19.12
C GLN A 33 16.43 -17.89 -18.43
N LEU A 34 16.13 -16.97 -17.51
CA LEU A 34 14.83 -16.83 -16.83
C LEU A 34 13.64 -16.60 -17.79
N LYS A 35 13.88 -16.04 -18.98
CA LYS A 35 12.83 -15.84 -20.00
C LYS A 35 12.53 -17.12 -20.79
N ARG A 36 13.52 -17.99 -21.02
CA ARG A 36 13.35 -19.28 -21.72
C ARG A 36 12.63 -20.31 -20.84
N GLU A 37 13.01 -20.41 -19.57
CA GLU A 37 12.39 -21.32 -18.59
C GLU A 37 10.89 -20.99 -18.39
N ARG A 38 10.53 -19.70 -18.26
CA ARG A 38 9.13 -19.22 -18.18
C ARG A 38 8.27 -19.49 -19.41
N ILE A 39 8.85 -19.80 -20.57
CA ILE A 39 8.11 -20.14 -21.80
C ILE A 39 7.83 -21.65 -21.82
N GLN A 40 8.73 -22.46 -21.24
CA GLN A 40 8.69 -23.91 -21.25
C GLN A 40 7.74 -24.49 -20.19
N GLU A 41 7.55 -23.82 -19.05
CA GLU A 41 6.58 -24.19 -18.00
C GLU A 41 5.10 -24.01 -18.41
N ARG A 42 4.79 -23.27 -19.49
CA ARG A 42 3.42 -22.79 -19.77
C ARG A 42 2.43 -23.88 -20.24
N LYS A 43 2.87 -25.13 -20.42
CA LYS A 43 2.04 -26.26 -20.86
C LYS A 43 2.07 -27.45 -19.89
N THR A 44 2.68 -27.32 -18.71
CA THR A 44 2.74 -28.43 -17.75
C THR A 44 1.39 -28.61 -17.04
N ALA A 45 1.10 -29.84 -16.61
CA ALA A 45 -0.13 -30.20 -15.91
C ALA A 45 -0.36 -29.37 -14.62
N SER A 46 0.69 -28.83 -14.03
CA SER A 46 0.66 -27.91 -12.88
C SER A 46 0.01 -26.54 -13.15
N HIS A 47 -0.18 -26.15 -14.41
CA HIS A 47 -0.83 -24.89 -14.80
C HIS A 47 -2.20 -25.12 -15.42
N ILE A 48 -3.15 -25.59 -14.61
CA ILE A 48 -4.54 -25.83 -15.02
C ILE A 48 -5.26 -24.52 -15.40
N CYS A 49 -6.18 -24.59 -16.36
CA CYS A 49 -6.98 -23.46 -16.82
C CYS A 49 -7.85 -22.90 -15.67
N PRO A 50 -7.89 -21.57 -15.46
CA PRO A 50 -8.70 -20.97 -14.39
C PRO A 50 -10.20 -21.32 -14.45
N ASP A 51 -10.79 -21.43 -15.64
CA ASP A 51 -12.21 -21.78 -15.80
C ASP A 51 -12.46 -23.27 -15.48
N VAL A 52 -11.51 -24.15 -15.84
CA VAL A 52 -11.56 -25.58 -15.51
C VAL A 52 -11.28 -25.82 -14.02
N ALA A 53 -10.30 -25.13 -13.44
CA ALA A 53 -9.98 -25.19 -12.01
C ALA A 53 -11.15 -24.71 -11.15
N LYS A 54 -11.88 -23.69 -11.61
CA LYS A 54 -13.04 -23.15 -10.90
C LYS A 54 -14.25 -24.06 -10.93
N THR A 55 -14.46 -24.78 -12.03
CA THR A 55 -15.70 -25.56 -12.27
C THR A 55 -15.52 -27.07 -12.08
N GLY A 56 -14.27 -27.56 -12.08
CA GLY A 56 -13.98 -28.99 -12.14
C GLY A 56 -14.36 -29.64 -13.47
N ASN A 57 -14.69 -28.85 -14.51
CA ASN A 57 -15.15 -29.35 -15.80
C ASN A 57 -14.24 -28.85 -16.94
N PRO A 58 -13.55 -29.73 -17.69
CA PRO A 58 -12.68 -29.35 -18.80
C PRO A 58 -13.41 -28.59 -19.92
N SER A 59 -14.72 -28.82 -20.06
CA SER A 59 -15.57 -28.17 -21.07
C SER A 59 -16.01 -26.76 -20.69
N ALA A 60 -15.72 -26.28 -19.47
CA ALA A 60 -16.06 -24.93 -19.04
C ALA A 60 -15.19 -23.83 -19.67
N CYS A 61 -14.03 -24.19 -20.22
CA CYS A 61 -13.14 -23.25 -20.89
C CYS A 61 -13.63 -22.91 -22.30
N GLN A 62 -13.98 -21.64 -22.52
CA GLN A 62 -14.42 -21.12 -23.82
C GLN A 62 -13.37 -21.24 -24.94
N TYR A 63 -12.10 -21.47 -24.60
CA TYR A 63 -10.99 -21.61 -25.55
C TYR A 63 -10.71 -23.06 -25.95
N GLY A 64 -11.31 -24.06 -25.28
CA GLY A 64 -11.17 -25.49 -25.61
C GLY A 64 -9.71 -25.92 -25.81
N GLY A 65 -9.44 -26.68 -26.88
CA GLY A 65 -8.08 -27.15 -27.23
C GLY A 65 -7.08 -26.05 -27.59
N ASN A 66 -7.54 -24.82 -27.82
CA ASN A 66 -6.68 -23.65 -28.07
C ASN A 66 -6.33 -22.89 -26.78
N CYS A 67 -6.76 -23.38 -25.63
CA CYS A 67 -6.41 -22.80 -24.34
C CYS A 67 -4.90 -22.88 -24.10
N ARG A 68 -4.34 -21.79 -23.58
CA ARG A 68 -2.92 -21.71 -23.21
C ARG A 68 -2.58 -22.56 -21.96
N PHE A 69 -3.57 -22.99 -21.19
CA PHE A 69 -3.42 -23.66 -19.91
C PHE A 69 -3.89 -25.12 -19.99
N SER A 70 -3.41 -25.99 -19.09
CA SER A 70 -3.80 -27.41 -19.07
C SER A 70 -5.29 -27.59 -18.74
N HIS A 71 -5.93 -28.59 -19.35
CA HIS A 71 -7.30 -29.04 -19.00
C HIS A 71 -7.31 -30.44 -18.38
N ASP A 72 -6.14 -31.03 -18.15
CA ASP A 72 -5.98 -32.35 -17.55
C ASP A 72 -6.15 -32.28 -16.03
N LEU A 73 -7.35 -32.65 -15.58
CA LEU A 73 -7.75 -32.62 -14.18
C LEU A 73 -7.04 -33.69 -13.36
N ASP A 74 -6.91 -34.89 -13.91
CA ASP A 74 -6.36 -36.04 -13.19
C ASP A 74 -4.86 -35.86 -12.97
N ALA A 75 -4.12 -35.39 -13.97
CA ALA A 75 -2.70 -35.06 -13.82
C ALA A 75 -2.47 -33.88 -12.87
N PHE A 76 -3.38 -32.90 -12.85
CA PHE A 76 -3.30 -31.79 -11.90
C PHE A 76 -3.55 -32.24 -10.46
N LEU A 77 -4.59 -33.06 -10.22
CA LEU A 77 -4.90 -33.59 -8.89
C LEU A 77 -3.79 -34.52 -8.37
N ALA A 78 -3.17 -35.32 -9.23
CA ALA A 78 -2.04 -36.18 -8.87
C ALA A 78 -0.78 -35.39 -8.46
N GLN A 79 -0.60 -34.17 -8.98
CA GLN A 79 0.52 -33.27 -8.64
C GLN A 79 0.16 -32.26 -7.55
N LYS A 80 -1.13 -32.17 -7.18
CA LYS A 80 -1.61 -31.24 -6.16
C LYS A 80 -1.07 -31.68 -4.81
N PRO A 81 -0.34 -30.81 -4.08
CA PRO A 81 0.10 -31.15 -2.73
C PRO A 81 -1.10 -31.23 -1.78
N GLU A 82 -0.96 -31.98 -0.68
CA GLU A 82 -2.04 -32.26 0.27
C GLU A 82 -2.77 -31.00 0.76
N ASP A 83 -4.07 -31.13 1.05
CA ASP A 83 -4.86 -30.02 1.56
C ASP A 83 -4.35 -29.56 2.94
N ILE A 84 -4.36 -28.24 3.15
CA ILE A 84 -4.00 -27.60 4.41
C ILE A 84 -5.20 -27.78 5.36
N PRO A 85 -4.98 -28.20 6.62
CA PRO A 85 -6.07 -28.33 7.59
C PRO A 85 -6.68 -26.95 7.92
N GLY A 86 -8.01 -26.85 7.92
CA GLY A 86 -8.75 -25.64 8.30
C GLY A 86 -9.97 -25.33 7.43
N ASP A 87 -10.70 -24.26 7.77
CA ASP A 87 -11.85 -23.76 7.02
C ASP A 87 -11.40 -22.85 5.87
N CYS A 88 -11.88 -23.10 4.65
CA CYS A 88 -11.61 -22.25 3.49
C CYS A 88 -12.26 -20.85 3.67
N PRO A 89 -11.48 -19.75 3.71
CA PRO A 89 -12.02 -18.43 4.04
C PRO A 89 -12.82 -17.77 2.89
N PHE A 90 -12.58 -18.14 1.63
CA PHE A 90 -13.39 -17.88 0.43
C PHE A 90 -12.53 -18.26 -0.79
N CYS A 91 -13.10 -18.89 -1.83
CA CYS A 91 -12.27 -19.31 -2.97
C CYS A 91 -13.01 -19.25 -4.32
N PRO A 92 -12.59 -18.36 -5.25
CA PRO A 92 -13.02 -18.41 -6.66
C PRO A 92 -12.27 -19.47 -7.49
N TYR A 93 -11.35 -20.25 -6.90
CA TYR A 93 -10.38 -21.11 -7.59
C TYR A 93 -10.72 -22.61 -7.58
N GLY A 94 -11.87 -23.01 -7.01
CA GLY A 94 -12.42 -24.38 -7.10
C GLY A 94 -11.43 -25.46 -6.64
N ILE A 95 -11.20 -26.47 -7.47
CA ILE A 95 -10.39 -27.66 -7.13
C ILE A 95 -8.88 -27.37 -6.99
N ALA A 96 -8.41 -26.21 -7.47
CA ALA A 96 -7.04 -25.76 -7.26
C ALA A 96 -6.82 -25.19 -5.84
N CYS A 97 -7.88 -25.07 -5.04
CA CYS A 97 -7.79 -24.67 -3.65
C CYS A 97 -7.11 -25.76 -2.79
N ARG A 98 -6.23 -25.35 -1.88
CA ARG A 98 -5.59 -26.23 -0.89
C ARG A 98 -6.45 -26.45 0.36
N PHE A 99 -7.68 -25.89 0.40
CA PHE A 99 -8.69 -26.13 1.44
C PHE A 99 -9.96 -26.73 0.81
N SER A 100 -9.81 -27.54 -0.24
CA SER A 100 -10.91 -27.91 -1.14
C SER A 100 -12.06 -28.67 -0.44
N SER A 101 -11.76 -29.31 0.68
CA SER A 101 -12.70 -30.09 1.50
C SER A 101 -13.63 -29.25 2.40
N THR A 102 -13.37 -27.95 2.62
CA THR A 102 -14.11 -27.11 3.61
C THR A 102 -14.73 -25.82 3.04
N HIS A 103 -14.99 -25.80 1.73
CA HIS A 103 -15.49 -24.61 1.03
C HIS A 103 -16.81 -24.02 1.59
N LYS A 104 -16.77 -22.73 1.98
CA LYS A 104 -17.95 -21.88 2.22
C LYS A 104 -18.00 -20.73 1.18
N LYS A 105 -19.22 -20.35 0.75
CA LYS A 105 -19.49 -19.46 -0.40
C LYS A 105 -19.51 -17.94 -0.13
N LYS A 106 -18.99 -17.43 0.99
CA LYS A 106 -19.07 -15.98 1.31
C LYS A 106 -17.72 -15.28 1.11
N SER A 107 -17.67 -14.29 0.21
CA SER A 107 -16.55 -13.34 0.09
C SER A 107 -16.75 -12.17 1.03
N SER A 108 -15.76 -11.87 1.85
CA SER A 108 -15.73 -10.65 2.68
C SER A 108 -15.12 -9.44 1.95
N GLU A 109 -14.51 -9.66 0.78
CA GLU A 109 -13.98 -8.61 -0.08
C GLU A 109 -15.03 -7.99 -1.01
N ILE A 110 -14.97 -6.67 -1.17
CA ILE A 110 -15.84 -5.87 -2.03
C ILE A 110 -15.02 -4.98 -2.99
N ASN A 111 -15.71 -4.16 -3.80
CA ASN A 111 -15.14 -3.30 -4.85
C ASN A 111 -14.50 -4.07 -6.02
N GLY A 112 -15.15 -5.16 -6.44
CA GLY A 112 -14.75 -5.86 -7.65
C GLY A 112 -15.18 -5.17 -8.92
N LEU A 113 -14.22 -4.98 -9.83
CA LEU A 113 -14.53 -4.48 -11.17
C LEU A 113 -15.44 -5.46 -11.89
N LYS A 114 -16.68 -5.05 -12.13
CA LYS A 114 -17.65 -5.82 -12.89
C LYS A 114 -17.19 -5.93 -14.36
N LYS A 115 -17.48 -7.08 -14.99
CA LYS A 115 -16.96 -7.40 -16.32
C LYS A 115 -17.55 -6.54 -17.44
N ASP A 116 -18.79 -6.14 -17.31
CA ASP A 116 -19.49 -5.18 -18.16
C ASP A 116 -18.82 -3.79 -18.09
N VAL A 117 -18.59 -3.27 -16.88
CA VAL A 117 -17.88 -2.01 -16.66
C VAL A 117 -16.47 -2.07 -17.24
N GLN A 118 -15.75 -3.17 -17.01
CA GLN A 118 -14.41 -3.38 -17.59
C GLN A 118 -14.43 -3.31 -19.12
N LYS A 119 -15.42 -3.94 -19.78
CA LYS A 119 -15.57 -3.90 -21.24
C LYS A 119 -15.87 -2.48 -21.74
N LEU A 120 -16.71 -1.72 -21.03
CA LEU A 120 -17.01 -0.33 -21.37
C LEU A 120 -15.77 0.56 -21.28
N LEU A 121 -14.95 0.36 -20.24
CA LEU A 121 -13.69 1.09 -20.07
C LEU A 121 -12.68 0.75 -21.18
N TRP A 122 -12.51 -0.54 -21.53
CA TRP A 122 -11.60 -0.96 -22.61
C TRP A 122 -11.98 -0.42 -23.98
N LYS A 123 -13.28 -0.26 -24.25
CA LYS A 123 -13.80 0.28 -25.50
C LYS A 123 -13.91 1.80 -25.50
N ASP A 124 -13.55 2.47 -24.40
CA ASP A 124 -13.80 3.90 -24.15
C ASP A 124 -15.27 4.31 -24.41
N GLN A 125 -16.20 3.44 -23.99
CA GLN A 125 -17.65 3.62 -24.14
C GLN A 125 -18.35 4.02 -22.83
N MET A 126 -17.61 4.04 -21.72
CA MET A 126 -18.14 4.49 -20.42
C MET A 126 -18.43 6.00 -20.46
N ARG A 127 -19.63 6.39 -20.05
CA ARG A 127 -20.06 7.79 -20.00
C ARG A 127 -19.95 8.35 -18.58
N PHE A 128 -19.61 9.63 -18.46
CA PHE A 128 -19.41 10.31 -17.18
C PHE A 128 -20.20 11.61 -17.13
N PRO A 129 -21.55 11.56 -17.15
CA PRO A 129 -22.37 12.76 -17.24
C PRO A 129 -22.15 13.73 -16.08
N ARG A 130 -21.84 13.23 -14.87
CA ARG A 130 -21.52 14.08 -13.72
C ARG A 130 -20.18 14.79 -13.93
N ALA A 131 -19.13 14.05 -14.29
CA ALA A 131 -17.82 14.63 -14.57
C ALA A 131 -17.87 15.65 -15.72
N ASP A 132 -18.53 15.31 -16.84
CA ASP A 132 -18.65 16.19 -18.02
C ASP A 132 -19.39 17.49 -17.66
N SER A 133 -20.47 17.40 -16.88
CA SER A 133 -21.22 18.57 -16.39
C SER A 133 -20.37 19.50 -15.52
N GLU A 134 -19.63 18.93 -14.55
CA GLU A 134 -18.79 19.72 -13.65
C GLU A 134 -17.58 20.34 -14.35
N LEU A 135 -16.95 19.63 -15.28
CA LEU A 135 -15.89 20.18 -16.13
C LEU A 135 -16.38 21.39 -16.94
N LYS A 136 -17.57 21.28 -17.55
CA LYS A 136 -18.19 22.40 -18.27
C LYS A 136 -18.49 23.58 -17.33
N ARG A 137 -19.08 23.32 -16.16
CA ARG A 137 -19.42 24.35 -15.16
C ARG A 137 -18.18 25.11 -14.67
N LEU A 138 -17.05 24.43 -14.51
CA LEU A 138 -15.79 25.02 -14.08
C LEU A 138 -14.96 25.62 -15.24
N GLY A 139 -15.41 25.52 -16.49
CA GLY A 139 -14.65 26.00 -17.66
C GLY A 139 -13.38 25.20 -17.95
N LEU A 140 -13.38 23.90 -17.61
CA LEU A 140 -12.24 23.00 -17.73
C LEU A 140 -12.39 21.97 -18.87
N ASP A 141 -13.42 22.10 -19.70
CA ASP A 141 -13.66 21.20 -20.83
C ASP A 141 -12.61 21.39 -21.93
N SER A 142 -12.15 20.28 -22.51
CA SER A 142 -11.10 20.23 -23.53
C SER A 142 -11.64 20.19 -24.96
N ARG A 143 -12.98 20.14 -25.16
CA ARG A 143 -13.62 20.05 -26.48
C ARG A 143 -14.11 21.41 -27.00
N PRO A 144 -14.06 21.68 -28.32
CA PRO A 144 -14.60 22.91 -28.90
C PRO A 144 -16.11 23.01 -28.65
N GLN A 145 -16.57 24.16 -28.16
CA GLN A 145 -17.99 24.38 -27.87
C GLN A 145 -18.84 24.33 -29.15
N LYS A 146 -19.72 23.33 -29.29
CA LYS A 146 -20.99 23.52 -30.02
C LYS A 146 -22.03 23.99 -29.03
N LYS A 147 -22.65 25.15 -29.28
CA LYS A 147 -23.75 25.70 -28.49
C LYS A 147 -24.85 24.64 -28.34
N SER A 148 -24.99 24.06 -27.15
CA SER A 148 -26.16 23.25 -26.78
C SER A 148 -27.02 24.05 -25.81
N LYS A 149 -28.35 23.94 -26.00
CA LYS A 149 -29.38 24.61 -25.20
C LYS A 149 -29.18 24.32 -23.71
N ASP A 150 -29.32 25.38 -22.94
CA ASP A 150 -29.20 25.44 -21.49
C ASP A 150 -30.20 24.49 -20.83
N SER A 151 -29.68 23.41 -20.23
CA SER A 151 -30.39 22.60 -19.25
C SER A 151 -29.61 22.72 -17.93
N SER A 152 -29.67 23.90 -17.33
CA SER A 152 -29.13 24.19 -16.01
C SER A 152 -29.95 23.50 -14.93
N LEU A 153 -29.75 22.18 -14.77
CA LEU A 153 -30.04 21.53 -13.50
C LEU A 153 -29.01 22.05 -12.50
N ARG A 154 -29.40 23.06 -11.71
CA ARG A 154 -28.64 23.48 -10.53
C ARG A 154 -28.59 22.29 -9.58
N LEU A 155 -27.51 21.51 -9.62
CA LEU A 155 -27.19 20.58 -8.56
C LEU A 155 -26.89 21.44 -7.33
N ASN A 156 -27.83 21.48 -6.38
CA ASN A 156 -27.62 22.11 -5.08
C ASN A 156 -26.28 21.63 -4.50
N ALA A 157 -25.55 22.51 -3.81
CA ALA A 157 -24.36 22.14 -3.07
C ALA A 157 -24.77 21.08 -2.03
N ARG A 158 -24.60 19.80 -2.37
CA ARG A 158 -25.02 18.68 -1.52
C ARG A 158 -24.13 18.65 -0.29
N GLU A 159 -24.74 18.56 0.89
CA GLU A 159 -24.01 18.39 2.14
C GLU A 159 -23.16 17.11 2.06
N LYS A 160 -21.85 17.27 2.27
CA LYS A 160 -20.91 16.15 2.19
C LYS A 160 -20.84 15.46 3.54
N ARG A 161 -20.86 14.13 3.55
CA ARG A 161 -20.61 13.33 4.76
C ARG A 161 -19.21 13.64 5.28
N ILE A 162 -19.08 14.29 6.43
CA ILE A 162 -17.77 14.62 7.01
C ILE A 162 -17.19 13.39 7.70
N ILE A 163 -15.92 13.08 7.42
CA ILE A 163 -15.14 12.10 8.18
C ILE A 163 -14.39 12.85 9.27
N ASP A 164 -14.52 12.38 10.50
CA ASP A 164 -13.69 12.85 11.61
C ASP A 164 -12.40 12.02 11.67
N PHE A 165 -11.26 12.64 11.42
CA PHE A 165 -9.93 12.05 11.53
C PHE A 165 -9.31 12.24 12.91
N ARG A 166 -9.94 13.04 13.79
CA ARG A 166 -9.34 13.43 15.07
C ARG A 166 -9.04 12.23 15.96
N GLY A 167 -7.80 12.13 16.41
CA GLY A 167 -7.29 11.04 17.26
C GLY A 167 -7.30 9.65 16.63
N LYS A 168 -7.68 9.50 15.35
CA LYS A 168 -7.76 8.19 14.67
C LYS A 168 -6.41 7.78 14.12
N LEU A 169 -6.05 6.52 14.31
CA LEU A 169 -4.79 5.98 13.81
C LEU A 169 -4.91 5.63 12.33
N TYR A 170 -4.22 6.39 11.48
CA TYR A 170 -4.32 6.26 10.03
C TYR A 170 -3.09 5.57 9.43
N LEU A 171 -3.29 4.36 8.90
CA LEU A 171 -2.31 3.68 8.05
C LEU A 171 -2.16 4.39 6.70
N ALA A 172 -0.95 4.83 6.39
CA ALA A 172 -0.65 5.48 5.12
C ALA A 172 -0.93 4.57 3.90
N PRO A 173 -1.23 5.15 2.73
CA PRO A 173 -1.18 4.42 1.46
C PRO A 173 0.28 4.11 1.12
N LEU A 174 0.64 2.82 1.10
CA LEU A 174 2.01 2.34 0.98
C LEU A 174 2.16 1.52 -0.31
N THR A 175 2.68 2.11 -1.38
CA THR A 175 2.89 1.39 -2.65
C THR A 175 3.72 0.12 -2.46
N THR A 176 3.35 -0.95 -3.16
CA THR A 176 3.88 -2.32 -3.10
C THR A 176 3.44 -3.13 -1.87
N VAL A 177 3.51 -2.54 -0.68
CA VAL A 177 3.39 -3.28 0.59
C VAL A 177 2.07 -3.04 1.33
N GLY A 178 1.36 -1.95 1.02
CA GLY A 178 0.05 -1.56 1.58
C GLY A 178 -1.14 -2.27 0.95
N ASN A 179 -0.93 -3.49 0.46
CA ASN A 179 -1.96 -4.33 -0.12
C ASN A 179 -3.02 -4.73 0.93
N LEU A 180 -4.17 -5.23 0.47
CA LEU A 180 -5.30 -5.54 1.35
C LEU A 180 -4.93 -6.49 2.52
N PRO A 181 -4.17 -7.57 2.31
CA PRO A 181 -3.68 -8.42 3.41
C PRO A 181 -2.92 -7.65 4.49
N PHE A 182 -1.97 -6.78 4.10
CA PHE A 182 -1.22 -5.98 5.07
C PHE A 182 -2.11 -4.99 5.83
N ARG A 183 -3.06 -4.34 5.14
CA ARG A 183 -4.01 -3.42 5.81
C ARG A 183 -4.89 -4.14 6.81
N ARG A 184 -5.29 -5.38 6.53
CA ARG A 184 -6.05 -6.23 7.48
C ARG A 184 -5.24 -6.58 8.72
N VAL A 185 -3.96 -6.91 8.57
CA VAL A 185 -3.05 -7.11 9.71
C VAL A 185 -2.99 -5.85 10.57
N CYS A 186 -2.74 -4.69 9.96
CA CYS A 186 -2.73 -3.42 10.70
C CYS A 186 -4.10 -3.11 11.34
N LYS A 187 -5.20 -3.44 10.69
CA LYS A 187 -6.56 -3.27 11.23
C LYS A 187 -6.79 -4.13 12.47
N GLY A 188 -6.37 -5.40 12.43
CA GLY A 188 -6.40 -6.30 13.60
C GLY A 188 -5.52 -5.82 14.75
N LEU A 189 -4.42 -5.14 14.43
CA LEU A 189 -3.52 -4.51 15.41
C LEU A 189 -3.93 -3.08 15.79
N GLY A 190 -5.13 -2.63 15.42
CA GLY A 190 -5.72 -1.40 15.93
C GLY A 190 -5.62 -0.18 15.03
N ALA A 191 -5.27 -0.29 13.74
CA ALA A 191 -5.46 0.83 12.81
C ALA A 191 -6.94 1.19 12.69
N ASP A 192 -7.28 2.48 12.79
CA ASP A 192 -8.68 2.94 12.68
C ASP A 192 -9.06 3.23 11.24
N ILE A 193 -8.12 3.81 10.48
CA ILE A 193 -8.28 4.20 9.09
C ILE A 193 -7.28 3.47 8.21
N THR A 194 -7.79 2.93 7.11
CA THR A 194 -7.00 2.26 6.08
C THR A 194 -7.20 2.97 4.74
N CYS A 195 -6.17 2.96 3.90
CA CYS A 195 -6.27 3.51 2.56
C CYS A 195 -5.54 2.60 1.57
N GLY A 196 -6.16 2.35 0.42
CA GLY A 196 -5.57 1.57 -0.66
C GLY A 196 -4.26 2.18 -1.16
N GLU A 197 -3.44 1.36 -1.80
CA GLU A 197 -2.24 1.85 -2.48
C GLU A 197 -2.58 2.91 -3.54
N MET A 198 -1.61 3.73 -3.91
CA MET A 198 -1.78 4.76 -4.93
C MET A 198 -2.19 4.15 -6.27
N ALA A 199 -3.42 4.44 -6.72
CA ALA A 199 -3.95 4.03 -8.01
C ALA A 199 -3.84 5.15 -9.07
N MET A 200 -3.30 4.84 -10.24
CA MET A 200 -3.18 5.77 -11.36
C MET A 200 -4.53 5.96 -12.06
N CYS A 201 -5.03 7.20 -12.12
CA CYS A 201 -6.33 7.53 -12.72
C CYS A 201 -6.46 6.98 -14.15
N THR A 202 -5.43 7.13 -14.98
CA THR A 202 -5.43 6.65 -16.37
C THR A 202 -5.59 5.13 -16.46
N ASN A 203 -4.97 4.38 -15.55
CA ASN A 203 -5.03 2.91 -15.57
C ASN A 203 -6.39 2.40 -15.08
N LEU A 204 -7.02 3.11 -14.13
CA LEU A 204 -8.39 2.84 -13.69
C LEU A 204 -9.39 3.05 -14.83
N LEU A 205 -9.28 4.18 -15.54
CA LEU A 205 -10.12 4.49 -16.71
C LEU A 205 -9.90 3.53 -17.88
N GLN A 206 -8.73 2.90 -17.97
CA GLN A 206 -8.44 1.82 -18.91
C GLN A 206 -8.88 0.43 -18.42
N GLY A 207 -9.59 0.32 -17.29
CA GLY A 207 -10.07 -0.96 -16.77
C GLY A 207 -8.96 -1.97 -16.47
N GLN A 208 -7.74 -1.50 -16.15
CA GLN A 208 -6.60 -2.39 -15.87
C GLN A 208 -6.83 -3.14 -14.57
N ALA A 209 -6.91 -4.48 -14.66
CA ALA A 209 -7.29 -5.32 -13.51
C ALA A 209 -6.33 -5.18 -12.31
N SER A 210 -5.02 -5.01 -12.56
CA SER A 210 -4.03 -4.79 -11.51
C SER A 210 -4.23 -3.47 -10.76
N GLU A 211 -4.70 -2.43 -11.45
CA GLU A 211 -4.97 -1.13 -10.82
C GLU A 211 -6.25 -1.19 -9.98
N TRP A 212 -7.29 -1.84 -10.51
CA TRP A 212 -8.55 -2.05 -9.80
C TRP A 212 -8.41 -2.97 -8.58
N ALA A 213 -7.38 -3.82 -8.53
CA ALA A 213 -7.08 -4.60 -7.33
C ALA A 213 -6.69 -3.70 -6.13
N LEU A 214 -6.16 -2.50 -6.37
CA LEU A 214 -5.77 -1.55 -5.31
C LEU A 214 -6.98 -0.93 -4.59
N LEU A 215 -8.16 -0.99 -5.21
CA LEU A 215 -9.42 -0.40 -4.72
C LEU A 215 -10.23 -1.37 -3.84
N ARG A 216 -9.74 -2.61 -3.70
CA ARG A 216 -10.38 -3.67 -2.92
C ARG A 216 -10.45 -3.30 -1.45
N ARG A 217 -11.61 -3.55 -0.86
CA ARG A 217 -11.91 -3.36 0.56
C ARG A 217 -12.33 -4.68 1.17
N HIS A 218 -11.94 -4.92 2.41
CA HIS A 218 -12.46 -6.02 3.22
C HIS A 218 -13.50 -5.52 4.24
N SER A 219 -14.44 -6.38 4.63
CA SER A 219 -15.52 -6.03 5.58
C SER A 219 -15.03 -5.56 6.95
N SER A 220 -13.81 -5.93 7.35
CA SER A 220 -13.17 -5.47 8.59
C SER A 220 -12.65 -4.03 8.54
N GLU A 221 -12.54 -3.41 7.36
CA GLU A 221 -12.09 -2.03 7.22
C GLU A 221 -13.28 -1.09 7.45
N ASP A 222 -13.43 -0.55 8.67
CA ASP A 222 -14.56 0.32 9.05
C ASP A 222 -14.54 1.66 8.29
N LEU A 223 -13.36 2.28 8.20
CA LEU A 223 -13.13 3.52 7.48
C LEU A 223 -12.04 3.30 6.43
N PHE A 224 -12.44 3.26 5.16
CA PHE A 224 -11.56 2.93 4.04
C PHE A 224 -11.55 4.02 2.98
N GLY A 225 -10.35 4.49 2.63
CA GLY A 225 -10.11 5.41 1.53
C GLY A 225 -9.46 4.75 0.32
N VAL A 226 -9.66 5.36 -0.85
CA VAL A 226 -8.88 5.04 -2.06
C VAL A 226 -8.00 6.23 -2.41
N GLN A 227 -6.68 6.00 -2.53
CA GLN A 227 -5.77 7.03 -3.01
C GLN A 227 -5.63 6.96 -4.54
N ILE A 228 -5.93 8.06 -5.23
CA ILE A 228 -5.73 8.20 -6.68
C ILE A 228 -4.56 9.15 -6.99
N CYS A 229 -3.92 8.96 -8.14
CA CYS A 229 -2.92 9.87 -8.67
C CYS A 229 -3.24 10.25 -10.11
N GLY A 230 -3.37 11.56 -10.36
CA GLY A 230 -3.70 12.14 -11.66
C GLY A 230 -3.23 13.59 -11.73
N ALA A 231 -2.95 14.07 -12.95
CA ALA A 231 -2.47 15.42 -13.19
C ALA A 231 -3.52 16.36 -13.79
N TYR A 232 -4.52 15.80 -14.48
CA TYR A 232 -5.42 16.55 -15.33
C TYR A 232 -6.86 16.51 -14.79
N PRO A 233 -7.56 17.66 -14.71
CA PRO A 233 -8.91 17.74 -14.14
C PRO A 233 -9.91 16.79 -14.81
N ASP A 234 -9.90 16.70 -16.15
CA ASP A 234 -10.77 15.81 -16.92
C ASP A 234 -10.62 14.33 -16.54
N THR A 235 -9.37 13.89 -16.43
CA THR A 235 -9.01 12.52 -16.05
C THR A 235 -9.42 12.24 -14.61
N VAL A 236 -9.17 13.19 -13.69
CA VAL A 236 -9.53 13.04 -12.28
C VAL A 236 -11.05 13.02 -12.10
N ALA A 237 -11.79 13.93 -12.77
CA ALA A 237 -13.24 14.01 -12.70
C ALA A 237 -13.91 12.68 -13.10
N ARG A 238 -13.52 12.12 -14.27
CA ARG A 238 -14.02 10.80 -14.72
C ARG A 238 -13.65 9.69 -13.73
N THR A 239 -12.45 9.75 -13.16
CA THR A 239 -11.97 8.72 -12.21
C THR A 239 -12.75 8.74 -10.90
N VAL A 240 -13.00 9.92 -10.32
CA VAL A 240 -13.78 10.01 -9.08
C VAL A 240 -15.23 9.61 -9.30
N ASP A 241 -15.83 9.98 -10.45
CA ASP A 241 -17.19 9.57 -10.83
C ASP A 241 -17.29 8.03 -10.96
N LEU A 242 -16.27 7.41 -11.58
CA LEU A 242 -16.16 5.96 -11.72
C LEU A 242 -16.06 5.24 -10.38
N ILE A 243 -15.19 5.73 -9.49
CA ILE A 243 -15.00 5.15 -8.16
C ILE A 243 -16.27 5.32 -7.32
N ASP A 244 -16.89 6.50 -7.37
CA ASP A 244 -18.10 6.83 -6.61
C ASP A 244 -19.29 5.93 -6.97
N SER A 245 -19.37 5.50 -8.23
CA SER A 245 -20.42 4.64 -8.77
C SER A 245 -20.15 3.14 -8.59
N GLU A 246 -18.89 2.71 -8.70
CA GLU A 246 -18.55 1.28 -8.72
C GLU A 246 -17.92 0.75 -7.42
N CYS A 247 -17.56 1.63 -6.48
CA CYS A 247 -16.88 1.24 -5.23
C CYS A 247 -17.60 1.76 -3.99
N ARG A 248 -17.59 0.95 -2.94
CA ARG A 248 -17.99 1.30 -1.58
C ARG A 248 -16.76 1.75 -0.79
N ILE A 249 -16.62 3.07 -0.67
CA ILE A 249 -15.51 3.73 0.01
C ILE A 249 -16.05 4.87 0.88
N ASP A 250 -15.26 5.31 1.85
CA ASP A 250 -15.63 6.40 2.76
C ASP A 250 -15.07 7.75 2.29
N PHE A 251 -13.90 7.77 1.64
CA PHE A 251 -13.29 8.97 1.05
C PHE A 251 -12.36 8.65 -0.13
N ILE A 252 -12.07 9.68 -0.94
CA ILE A 252 -11.06 9.63 -2.00
C ILE A 252 -9.90 10.54 -1.62
N ASP A 253 -8.69 10.00 -1.59
CA ASP A 253 -7.46 10.77 -1.37
C ASP A 253 -6.76 11.05 -2.70
N ILE A 254 -6.34 12.30 -2.93
CA ILE A 254 -5.57 12.66 -4.13
C ILE A 254 -4.09 12.77 -3.76
N ASN A 255 -3.27 11.91 -4.36
CA ASN A 255 -1.83 11.93 -4.19
C ASN A 255 -1.22 13.13 -4.92
N MET A 256 -0.72 14.07 -4.12
CA MET A 256 -0.01 15.28 -4.56
C MET A 256 1.40 15.33 -3.94
N GLY A 257 1.94 14.19 -3.52
CA GLY A 257 3.20 14.09 -2.77
C GLY A 257 4.17 13.02 -3.26
N CYS A 258 3.75 12.11 -4.15
CA CYS A 258 4.61 11.07 -4.69
C CYS A 258 5.82 11.67 -5.43
N PRO A 259 7.06 11.33 -5.05
CA PRO A 259 8.26 11.91 -5.64
C PRO A 259 8.81 11.12 -6.83
N ILE A 260 8.17 9.98 -7.18
CA ILE A 260 8.65 9.06 -8.23
C ILE A 260 8.70 9.79 -9.56
N ASP A 261 9.85 9.70 -10.24
CA ASP A 261 10.11 10.46 -11.47
C ASP A 261 9.12 10.11 -12.58
N LEU A 262 8.71 8.84 -12.70
CA LEU A 262 7.67 8.42 -13.63
C LEU A 262 6.31 9.13 -13.42
N VAL A 263 5.97 9.45 -12.17
CA VAL A 263 4.73 10.14 -11.80
C VAL A 263 4.90 11.65 -12.01
N VAL A 264 6.03 12.20 -11.56
CA VAL A 264 6.36 13.63 -11.66
C VAL A 264 6.48 14.08 -13.12
N ASN A 265 7.11 13.27 -13.97
CA ASN A 265 7.28 13.57 -15.40
C ASN A 265 5.93 13.59 -16.15
N LYS A 266 4.91 12.89 -15.65
CA LYS A 266 3.53 12.98 -16.14
C LYS A 266 2.76 14.18 -15.57
N GLY A 267 3.42 15.02 -14.76
CA GLY A 267 2.83 16.19 -14.12
C GLY A 267 1.94 15.89 -12.92
N ALA A 268 1.97 14.67 -12.39
CA ALA A 268 1.19 14.23 -11.22
C ALA A 268 2.08 14.18 -9.95
N GLY A 269 1.50 13.73 -8.83
CA GLY A 269 2.22 13.61 -7.56
C GLY A 269 2.75 14.97 -7.09
N SER A 270 3.99 15.01 -6.61
CA SER A 270 4.58 16.25 -6.09
C SER A 270 4.74 17.36 -7.13
N SER A 271 4.65 17.07 -8.44
CA SER A 271 4.68 18.10 -9.51
C SER A 271 3.56 19.13 -9.36
N LEU A 272 2.44 18.77 -8.74
CA LEU A 272 1.31 19.67 -8.50
C LEU A 272 1.67 20.82 -7.54
N LEU A 273 2.66 20.64 -6.66
CA LEU A 273 3.11 21.67 -5.71
C LEU A 273 3.78 22.88 -6.38
N VAL A 274 4.24 22.73 -7.62
CA VAL A 274 4.77 23.84 -8.44
C VAL A 274 3.78 24.32 -9.50
N LYS A 275 2.54 23.82 -9.46
CA LYS A 275 1.46 24.18 -10.39
C LYS A 275 0.13 24.46 -9.63
N PRO A 276 0.04 25.53 -8.82
CA PRO A 276 -1.13 25.80 -7.98
C PRO A 276 -2.46 25.84 -8.75
N THR A 277 -2.49 26.45 -9.94
CA THR A 277 -3.71 26.47 -10.79
C THR A 277 -4.16 25.07 -11.17
N ARG A 278 -3.22 24.17 -11.47
CA ARG A 278 -3.55 22.77 -11.80
C ARG A 278 -4.04 22.02 -10.57
N MET A 279 -3.38 22.22 -9.43
CA MET A 279 -3.78 21.66 -8.14
C MET A 279 -5.20 22.08 -7.76
N LYS A 280 -5.50 23.38 -7.86
CA LYS A 280 -6.85 23.97 -7.72
C LYS A 280 -7.86 23.24 -8.59
N ASN A 281 -7.63 23.20 -9.90
CA ASN A 281 -8.58 22.62 -10.85
C ASN A 281 -8.85 21.14 -10.56
N VAL A 282 -7.82 20.38 -10.18
CA VAL A 282 -7.95 18.97 -9.79
C VAL A 282 -8.79 18.80 -8.52
N ILE A 283 -8.54 19.58 -7.46
CA ILE A 283 -9.29 19.45 -6.20
C ILE A 283 -10.74 19.92 -6.39
N GLN A 284 -10.95 21.05 -7.07
CA GLN A 284 -12.28 21.60 -7.30
C GLN A 284 -13.15 20.67 -8.13
N VAL A 285 -12.63 20.10 -9.22
CA VAL A 285 -13.42 19.18 -10.04
C VAL A 285 -13.69 17.88 -9.31
N ALA A 286 -12.70 17.32 -8.60
CA ALA A 286 -12.90 16.10 -7.82
C ALA A 286 -13.98 16.31 -6.75
N SER A 287 -13.87 17.40 -5.99
CA SER A 287 -14.80 17.72 -4.93
C SER A 287 -16.20 18.02 -5.49
N SER A 288 -16.34 18.72 -6.59
CA SER A 288 -17.67 19.00 -7.14
C SER A 288 -18.34 17.79 -7.82
N THR A 289 -17.56 16.81 -8.30
CA THR A 289 -18.10 15.65 -9.02
C THR A 289 -18.71 14.59 -8.10
N VAL A 290 -18.22 14.45 -6.86
CA VAL A 290 -18.63 13.37 -5.94
C VAL A 290 -19.03 13.88 -4.55
N GLU A 291 -19.92 13.13 -3.91
CA GLU A 291 -20.40 13.44 -2.55
C GLU A 291 -19.40 13.00 -1.47
N LYS A 292 -18.60 11.96 -1.75
CA LYS A 292 -17.60 11.47 -0.81
C LYS A 292 -16.55 12.56 -0.56
N PRO A 293 -16.06 12.71 0.68
CA PRO A 293 -14.98 13.63 1.00
C PRO A 293 -13.76 13.43 0.13
N ILE A 294 -13.18 14.55 -0.32
CA ILE A 294 -11.90 14.57 -1.00
C ILE A 294 -10.85 14.98 0.02
N THR A 295 -9.85 14.13 0.21
CA THR A 295 -8.64 14.45 0.97
C THR A 295 -7.47 14.60 0.01
N VAL A 296 -6.41 15.27 0.44
CA VAL A 296 -5.18 15.36 -0.34
C VAL A 296 -3.96 15.00 0.50
N LYS A 297 -2.99 14.33 -0.11
CA LYS A 297 -1.70 14.06 0.52
C LYS A 297 -0.59 14.80 -0.20
N VAL A 298 0.08 15.70 0.51
CA VAL A 298 1.15 16.56 0.00
C VAL A 298 2.49 16.29 0.70
N ARG A 299 3.54 16.89 0.15
CA ARG A 299 4.86 17.09 0.76
C ARG A 299 5.02 18.58 1.11
N THR A 300 6.00 18.95 1.93
CA THR A 300 6.21 20.36 2.31
C THR A 300 6.44 21.28 1.10
N GLY A 301 7.06 20.76 0.05
CA GLY A 301 7.33 21.45 -1.20
C GLY A 301 7.97 20.53 -2.24
N PHE A 302 8.25 21.06 -3.43
CA PHE A 302 8.97 20.32 -4.47
C PHE A 302 10.49 20.40 -4.27
N PHE A 303 11.00 21.59 -3.97
CA PHE A 303 12.42 21.85 -3.77
C PHE A 303 12.77 21.87 -2.28
N GLU A 304 13.96 21.43 -1.92
CA GLU A 304 14.49 21.61 -0.56
C GLU A 304 14.64 23.10 -0.23
N GLY A 305 14.30 23.48 1.00
CA GLY A 305 14.33 24.88 1.47
C GLY A 305 13.26 25.79 0.87
N ARG A 306 12.36 25.27 0.00
CA ARG A 306 11.26 26.03 -0.60
C ARG A 306 9.93 25.36 -0.30
N ASN A 307 9.57 25.38 0.97
CA ASN A 307 8.27 24.91 1.42
C ASN A 307 7.16 25.81 0.84
N ARG A 308 5.96 25.24 0.64
CA ARG A 308 4.87 25.92 -0.08
C ARG A 308 3.48 25.69 0.50
N VAL A 309 3.28 24.60 1.24
CA VAL A 309 1.96 24.17 1.73
C VAL A 309 1.33 25.19 2.67
N ASP A 310 2.11 25.86 3.52
CA ASP A 310 1.67 26.92 4.44
C ASP A 310 0.95 28.06 3.70
N SER A 311 1.44 28.45 2.52
CA SER A 311 0.81 29.48 1.69
C SER A 311 -0.44 29.00 0.94
N LEU A 312 -0.65 27.68 0.85
CA LEU A 312 -1.75 27.06 0.10
C LEU A 312 -2.79 26.40 1.01
N ILE A 313 -2.56 26.35 2.33
CA ILE A 313 -3.37 25.51 3.24
C ILE A 313 -4.84 25.96 3.29
N ALA A 314 -5.09 27.27 3.36
CA ALA A 314 -6.43 27.84 3.30
C ALA A 314 -7.08 27.62 1.93
N ASP A 315 -6.30 27.75 0.86
CA ASP A 315 -6.75 27.52 -0.51
C ASP A 315 -7.15 26.07 -0.76
N ILE A 316 -6.40 25.09 -0.24
CA ILE A 316 -6.73 23.66 -0.33
C ILE A 316 -8.13 23.40 0.24
N ARG A 317 -8.47 24.05 1.36
CA ARG A 317 -9.83 23.98 1.92
C ARG A 317 -10.86 24.62 0.99
N ASN A 318 -10.59 25.83 0.50
CA ASN A 318 -11.48 26.58 -0.39
C ASN A 318 -11.71 25.87 -1.74
N TRP A 319 -10.74 25.09 -2.20
CA TRP A 319 -10.86 24.26 -3.39
C TRP A 319 -11.73 23.02 -3.16
N GLY A 320 -12.03 22.68 -1.90
CA GLY A 320 -13.02 21.69 -1.54
C GLY A 320 -12.46 20.42 -0.90
N ALA A 321 -11.18 20.40 -0.49
CA ALA A 321 -10.66 19.30 0.33
C ALA A 321 -11.25 19.38 1.75
N SER A 322 -11.50 18.22 2.36
CA SER A 322 -11.96 18.11 3.75
C SER A 322 -10.82 17.84 4.74
N ALA A 323 -9.74 17.23 4.26
CA ALA A 323 -8.53 17.00 5.03
C ALA A 323 -7.28 17.05 4.14
N VAL A 324 -6.15 17.38 4.75
CA VAL A 324 -4.83 17.41 4.11
C VAL A 324 -3.85 16.63 4.98
N THR A 325 -3.15 15.67 4.40
CA THR A 325 -2.00 15.04 5.05
C THR A 325 -0.70 15.64 4.51
N ILE A 326 0.15 16.15 5.40
CA ILE A 326 1.42 16.78 5.05
C ILE A 326 2.57 15.85 5.44
N HIS A 327 3.30 15.35 4.44
CA HIS A 327 4.59 14.69 4.71
C HIS A 327 5.66 15.75 4.94
N GLY A 328 6.32 15.72 6.09
CA GLY A 328 7.33 16.68 6.55
C GLY A 328 8.64 16.70 5.75
N ARG A 329 8.64 16.29 4.48
CA ARG A 329 9.80 16.38 3.60
C ARG A 329 9.40 16.97 2.26
N SER A 330 10.33 17.68 1.63
CA SER A 330 10.19 18.07 0.23
C SER A 330 10.30 16.85 -0.70
N ARG A 331 9.93 17.00 -1.98
CA ARG A 331 10.19 15.94 -2.98
C ARG A 331 11.68 15.63 -3.07
N GLN A 332 12.54 16.65 -3.22
CA GLN A 332 13.99 16.48 -3.41
C GLN A 332 14.65 15.74 -2.25
N GLN A 333 14.21 15.99 -1.02
CA GLN A 333 14.71 15.29 0.16
C GLN A 333 14.40 13.79 0.13
N ARG A 334 13.37 13.34 -0.59
CA ARG A 334 12.89 11.94 -0.56
C ARG A 334 12.77 11.41 0.88
N TYR A 335 13.80 10.68 1.33
CA TYR A 335 13.95 10.14 2.68
C TYR A 335 15.36 10.39 3.30
N SER A 336 16.17 11.29 2.73
CA SER A 336 17.56 11.55 3.15
C SER A 336 17.70 12.44 4.38
N LYS A 337 16.64 13.16 4.76
CA LYS A 337 16.57 14.05 5.93
C LYS A 337 15.52 13.58 6.93
N LEU A 338 15.48 14.15 8.13
CA LEU A 338 14.35 13.98 9.06
C LEU A 338 13.10 14.71 8.53
N ALA A 339 11.92 14.29 8.99
CA ALA A 339 10.69 15.03 8.75
C ALA A 339 10.67 16.34 9.57
N ASP A 340 10.39 17.44 8.90
CA ASP A 340 10.19 18.77 9.48
C ASP A 340 8.76 18.88 10.03
N TRP A 341 8.61 18.51 11.31
CA TRP A 341 7.35 18.61 12.04
C TRP A 341 7.01 20.04 12.45
N GLY A 342 8.02 20.89 12.68
CA GLY A 342 7.80 22.31 12.97
C GLY A 342 7.01 22.99 11.86
N TYR A 343 7.36 22.71 10.60
CA TYR A 343 6.60 23.21 9.45
C TYR A 343 5.18 22.61 9.34
N ILE A 344 4.98 21.34 9.74
CA ILE A 344 3.63 20.76 9.82
C ILE A 344 2.78 21.50 10.85
N TYR A 345 3.34 21.82 12.01
CA TYR A 345 2.65 22.59 13.05
C TYR A 345 2.30 24.00 12.58
N GLU A 346 3.24 24.66 11.89
CA GLU A 346 3.01 25.98 11.28
C GLU A 346 1.83 25.93 10.28
N CYS A 347 1.82 24.93 9.38
CA CYS A 347 0.72 24.72 8.45
C CYS A 347 -0.61 24.47 9.17
N THR A 348 -0.58 23.69 10.25
CA THR A 348 -1.76 23.36 11.07
C THR A 348 -2.35 24.61 11.71
N ARG A 349 -1.52 25.46 12.32
CA ARG A 349 -1.96 26.72 12.95
C ARG A 349 -2.46 27.75 11.94
N LYS A 350 -1.94 27.73 10.70
CA LYS A 350 -2.44 28.55 9.57
C LYS A 350 -3.72 28.00 8.93
N SER A 351 -4.11 26.76 9.24
CA SER A 351 -5.24 26.11 8.60
C SER A 351 -6.59 26.61 9.15
N PRO A 352 -7.62 26.75 8.29
CA PRO A 352 -8.95 27.07 8.78
C PRO A 352 -9.53 25.89 9.58
N PRO A 353 -10.36 26.11 10.62
CA PRO A 353 -10.91 25.04 11.48
C PRO A 353 -11.73 23.97 10.75
N THR A 354 -12.19 24.30 9.54
CA THR A 354 -12.98 23.38 8.70
C THR A 354 -12.12 22.43 7.85
N LEU A 355 -10.78 22.56 7.89
CA LEU A 355 -9.83 21.65 7.27
C LEU A 355 -9.12 20.83 8.34
N GLN A 356 -9.22 19.51 8.25
CA GLN A 356 -8.46 18.64 9.14
C GLN A 356 -7.03 18.44 8.62
N VAL A 357 -6.04 18.78 9.43
CA VAL A 357 -4.62 18.61 9.07
C VAL A 357 -4.07 17.37 9.76
N LEU A 358 -3.45 16.50 8.97
CA LEU A 358 -2.77 15.31 9.46
C LEU A 358 -1.27 15.39 9.20
N GLY A 359 -0.47 15.09 10.22
CA GLY A 359 0.97 15.04 10.12
C GLY A 359 1.46 13.69 9.60
N ASN A 360 2.57 13.67 8.87
CA ASN A 360 3.18 12.43 8.40
C ASN A 360 4.70 12.55 8.33
N GLY A 361 5.38 11.54 8.83
CA GLY A 361 6.84 11.43 8.72
C GLY A 361 7.45 10.94 10.03
N ASP A 362 8.26 9.90 9.95
CA ASP A 362 9.15 9.47 11.03
C ASP A 362 8.51 9.11 12.38
N ILE A 363 7.25 8.67 12.36
CA ILE A 363 6.58 8.09 13.53
C ILE A 363 6.93 6.60 13.58
N PHE A 364 7.73 6.21 14.57
CA PHE A 364 8.23 4.85 14.77
C PHE A 364 7.90 4.31 16.16
N SER A 365 7.17 5.03 16.99
CA SER A 365 6.78 4.60 18.32
C SER A 365 5.54 5.36 18.81
N TYR A 366 4.93 4.89 19.89
CA TYR A 366 3.84 5.61 20.53
C TYR A 366 4.29 6.96 21.13
N THR A 367 5.52 7.05 21.61
CA THR A 367 6.09 8.31 22.10
C THR A 367 6.22 9.33 20.98
N ASP A 368 6.70 8.94 19.78
CA ASP A 368 6.74 9.85 18.63
C ASP A 368 5.34 10.38 18.29
N TRP A 369 4.31 9.51 18.35
CA TRP A 369 2.93 9.93 18.10
C TRP A 369 2.44 10.91 19.16
N ASN A 370 2.66 10.60 20.44
CA ASN A 370 2.27 11.45 21.57
C ASN A 370 2.94 12.82 21.49
N ASP A 371 4.25 12.86 21.24
CA ASP A 371 5.04 14.10 21.15
C ASP A 371 4.41 15.04 20.11
N HIS A 372 4.07 14.52 18.92
CA HIS A 372 3.46 15.35 17.87
C HIS A 372 2.05 15.84 18.21
N ILE A 373 1.24 15.03 18.89
CA ILE A 373 -0.11 15.42 19.31
C ILE A 373 -0.06 16.42 20.47
N SER A 374 0.90 16.29 21.40
CA SER A 374 1.09 17.23 22.51
C SER A 374 1.66 18.58 22.06
N GLU A 375 2.61 18.58 21.11
CA GLU A 375 3.24 19.80 20.58
C GLU A 375 2.30 20.65 19.72
N CYS A 376 1.30 20.03 19.08
CA CYS A 376 0.28 20.74 18.31
C CYS A 376 -1.11 20.12 18.52
N PRO A 377 -1.84 20.52 19.57
CA PRO A 377 -3.18 19.99 19.88
C PRO A 377 -4.24 20.24 18.78
N GLU A 378 -4.01 21.21 17.89
CA GLU A 378 -4.87 21.48 16.73
C GLU A 378 -4.67 20.47 15.59
N LEU A 379 -3.59 19.68 15.63
CA LEU A 379 -3.33 18.63 14.66
C LEU A 379 -4.41 17.56 14.82
N SER A 380 -5.12 17.23 13.74
CA SER A 380 -6.23 16.28 13.83
C SER A 380 -5.73 14.88 14.18
N SER A 381 -4.70 14.40 13.46
CA SER A 381 -4.05 13.13 13.78
C SER A 381 -2.72 13.00 13.02
N CYS A 382 -2.10 11.84 13.17
CA CYS A 382 -0.89 11.44 12.51
C CYS A 382 -1.14 10.25 11.58
N MET A 383 -0.61 10.31 10.36
CA MET A 383 -0.57 9.19 9.43
C MET A 383 0.74 8.41 9.59
N ILE A 384 0.63 7.10 9.80
CA ILE A 384 1.75 6.19 10.10
C ILE A 384 2.10 5.39 8.83
N ALA A 385 3.37 5.46 8.43
CA ALA A 385 3.86 4.87 7.18
C ALA A 385 4.89 3.76 7.43
N ARG A 386 6.19 4.09 7.35
CA ARG A 386 7.29 3.11 7.55
C ARG A 386 7.29 2.49 8.95
N GLY A 387 6.81 3.21 9.98
CA GLY A 387 6.63 2.65 11.31
C GLY A 387 5.77 1.39 11.30
N ALA A 388 4.63 1.40 10.58
CA ALA A 388 3.76 0.24 10.46
C ALA A 388 4.40 -0.90 9.65
N LEU A 389 5.22 -0.60 8.63
CA LEU A 389 5.94 -1.64 7.88
C LEU A 389 7.00 -2.35 8.72
N ILE A 390 7.66 -1.62 9.61
CA ILE A 390 8.70 -2.16 10.49
C ILE A 390 8.06 -2.94 11.64
N LYS A 391 7.04 -2.35 12.26
CA LYS A 391 6.26 -2.97 13.33
C LYS A 391 4.77 -2.61 13.19
N PRO A 392 3.93 -3.49 12.62
CA PRO A 392 2.51 -3.18 12.44
C PRO A 392 1.76 -3.01 13.76
N TRP A 393 2.29 -3.55 14.88
CA TRP A 393 1.74 -3.36 16.22
C TRP A 393 2.01 -1.97 16.82
N ILE A 394 2.63 -1.04 16.07
CA ILE A 394 2.72 0.38 16.48
C ILE A 394 1.34 0.98 16.78
N PHE A 395 0.29 0.51 16.09
CA PHE A 395 -1.08 0.92 16.38
C PHE A 395 -1.53 0.45 17.77
N THR A 396 -1.21 -0.78 18.14
CA THR A 396 -1.44 -1.32 19.49
C THR A 396 -0.63 -0.55 20.53
N GLU A 397 0.65 -0.27 20.27
CA GLU A 397 1.49 0.53 21.17
C GLU A 397 0.89 1.91 21.46
N ILE A 398 0.33 2.58 20.44
CA ILE A 398 -0.33 3.88 20.60
C ILE A 398 -1.63 3.74 21.41
N LYS A 399 -2.42 2.70 21.16
CA LYS A 399 -3.67 2.48 21.92
C LYS A 399 -3.40 2.12 23.39
N GLU A 400 -2.36 1.33 23.64
CA GLU A 400 -2.00 0.86 24.98
C GLU A 400 -0.99 1.76 25.69
N GLN A 401 -0.47 2.80 25.02
CA GLN A 401 0.48 3.76 25.58
C GLN A 401 1.74 3.11 26.17
N ARG A 402 2.25 2.07 25.51
CA ARG A 402 3.44 1.32 25.94
C ARG A 402 4.20 0.72 24.77
N HIS A 403 5.49 0.48 24.96
CA HIS A 403 6.27 -0.32 24.02
C HIS A 403 5.85 -1.80 24.09
N TRP A 404 5.76 -2.45 22.94
CA TRP A 404 5.49 -3.88 22.83
C TRP A 404 6.80 -4.62 22.56
N ASP A 405 7.25 -5.41 23.54
CA ASP A 405 8.38 -6.33 23.39
C ASP A 405 7.89 -7.77 23.15
N ILE A 406 7.25 -7.99 22.02
CA ILE A 406 6.66 -9.29 21.69
C ILE A 406 7.72 -10.33 21.30
N SER A 407 7.42 -11.59 21.60
CA SER A 407 8.26 -12.75 21.29
C SER A 407 8.42 -13.00 19.78
N SER A 408 9.37 -13.84 19.40
CA SER A 408 9.50 -14.35 18.02
C SER A 408 8.26 -15.11 17.56
N GLY A 409 7.62 -15.89 18.46
CA GLY A 409 6.40 -16.64 18.18
C GLY A 409 5.20 -15.74 17.89
N GLU A 410 5.00 -14.68 18.70
CA GLU A 410 3.94 -13.69 18.45
C GLU A 410 4.16 -12.95 17.13
N ARG A 411 5.39 -12.56 16.81
CA ARG A 411 5.73 -11.99 15.50
C ARG A 411 5.47 -12.96 14.35
N LEU A 412 5.79 -14.24 14.51
CA LEU A 412 5.48 -15.25 13.51
C LEU A 412 3.97 -15.40 13.29
N ASN A 413 3.17 -15.33 14.35
CA ASN A 413 1.71 -15.36 14.25
C ASN A 413 1.17 -14.18 13.43
N ILE A 414 1.74 -12.98 13.60
CA ILE A 414 1.41 -11.82 12.76
C ILE A 414 1.75 -12.08 11.28
N LEU A 415 2.86 -12.76 10.98
CA LEU A 415 3.19 -13.17 9.60
C LEU A 415 2.20 -14.23 9.07
N LYS A 416 1.75 -15.15 9.92
CA LYS A 416 0.70 -16.13 9.57
C LYS A 416 -0.62 -15.44 9.25
N ASP A 417 -1.00 -14.41 10.00
CA ASP A 417 -2.21 -13.62 9.71
C ASP A 417 -2.11 -12.94 8.33
N PHE A 418 -0.96 -12.35 8.00
CA PHE A 418 -0.71 -11.82 6.66
C PHE A 418 -0.86 -12.91 5.59
N VAL A 419 -0.27 -14.09 5.82
CA VAL A 419 -0.37 -15.22 4.89
C VAL A 419 -1.81 -15.66 4.72
N HIS A 420 -2.57 -15.85 5.80
CA HIS A 420 -3.97 -16.23 5.73
C HIS A 420 -4.79 -15.22 4.93
N HIS A 421 -4.61 -13.92 5.20
CA HIS A 421 -5.27 -12.86 4.44
C HIS A 421 -4.82 -12.83 2.97
N GLY A 422 -3.54 -13.10 2.69
CA GLY A 422 -3.00 -13.19 1.34
C GLY A 422 -3.56 -14.35 0.54
N LEU A 423 -3.72 -15.53 1.15
CA LEU A 423 -4.31 -16.70 0.50
C LEU A 423 -5.82 -16.52 0.28
N GLU A 424 -6.52 -15.83 1.18
CA GLU A 424 -7.93 -15.43 0.95
C GLU A 424 -8.05 -14.47 -0.26
N HIS A 425 -7.13 -13.50 -0.35
CA HIS A 425 -7.18 -12.45 -1.36
C HIS A 425 -6.69 -12.90 -2.75
N TRP A 426 -5.50 -13.52 -2.81
CA TRP A 426 -4.84 -13.92 -4.06
C TRP A 426 -5.07 -15.38 -4.44
N GLY A 427 -5.61 -16.18 -3.53
CA GLY A 427 -5.83 -17.60 -3.71
C GLY A 427 -4.81 -18.48 -3.01
N SER A 428 -5.20 -19.72 -2.80
CA SER A 428 -4.34 -20.77 -2.23
C SER A 428 -3.77 -21.71 -3.30
N ASP A 429 -4.00 -21.42 -4.58
CA ASP A 429 -3.35 -22.14 -5.68
C ASP A 429 -1.87 -21.75 -5.75
N SER A 430 -1.07 -22.44 -6.58
CA SER A 430 0.36 -22.15 -6.68
C SER A 430 0.65 -20.68 -7.00
N LYS A 431 -0.19 -20.04 -7.82
CA LYS A 431 -0.03 -18.63 -8.16
C LYS A 431 -0.33 -17.71 -6.97
N GLY A 432 -1.40 -17.96 -6.24
CA GLY A 432 -1.79 -17.17 -5.07
C GLY A 432 -0.83 -17.34 -3.90
N VAL A 433 -0.33 -18.56 -3.67
CA VAL A 433 0.76 -18.85 -2.71
C VAL A 433 2.01 -18.05 -3.06
N GLU A 434 2.47 -18.10 -4.31
CA GLU A 434 3.68 -17.38 -4.73
C GLU A 434 3.48 -15.85 -4.76
N THR A 435 2.27 -15.38 -5.04
CA THR A 435 1.92 -13.95 -4.92
C THR A 435 1.98 -13.52 -3.46
N THR A 436 1.38 -14.30 -2.55
CA THR A 436 1.44 -14.07 -1.10
C THR A 436 2.87 -14.07 -0.61
N ARG A 437 3.68 -15.05 -1.03
CA ARG A 437 5.12 -15.13 -0.72
C ARG A 437 5.86 -13.89 -1.19
N HIS A 438 5.64 -13.46 -2.43
CA HIS A 438 6.31 -12.28 -2.97
C HIS A 438 6.06 -11.04 -2.10
N PHE A 439 4.80 -10.78 -1.73
CA PHE A 439 4.47 -9.61 -0.90
C PHE A 439 4.90 -9.78 0.57
N LEU A 440 4.90 -11.00 1.10
CA LEU A 440 5.48 -11.28 2.42
C LEU A 440 6.98 -10.95 2.43
N LEU A 441 7.72 -11.35 1.39
CA LEU A 441 9.15 -11.07 1.27
C LEU A 441 9.44 -9.56 1.08
N GLU A 442 8.61 -8.84 0.32
CA GLU A 442 8.69 -7.37 0.23
C GLU A 442 8.47 -6.74 1.60
N TRP A 443 7.54 -7.25 2.41
CA TRP A 443 7.30 -6.75 3.75
C TRP A 443 8.43 -7.09 4.73
N LEU A 444 8.98 -8.31 4.71
CA LEU A 444 10.14 -8.71 5.52
C LEU A 444 11.38 -7.83 5.25
N SER A 445 11.51 -7.29 4.02
CA SER A 445 12.55 -6.30 3.68
C SER A 445 12.44 -4.96 4.44
N TYR A 446 11.35 -4.74 5.17
CA TYR A 446 11.17 -3.65 6.12
C TYR A 446 11.22 -4.15 7.57
N THR A 447 10.51 -5.23 7.89
CA THR A 447 10.36 -5.74 9.27
C THR A 447 11.68 -6.18 9.89
N HIS A 448 12.66 -6.66 9.10
CA HIS A 448 13.97 -7.04 9.65
C HIS A 448 14.71 -5.90 10.37
N ARG A 449 14.30 -4.65 10.12
CA ARG A 449 14.87 -3.47 10.78
C ARG A 449 14.38 -3.29 12.21
N TYR A 450 13.33 -4.00 12.62
CA TYR A 450 12.86 -3.96 14.00
C TYR A 450 13.87 -4.68 14.89
N ILE A 451 14.38 -3.96 15.88
CA ILE A 451 15.17 -4.53 16.96
C ILE A 451 14.21 -4.74 18.14
N PRO A 452 14.13 -5.95 18.71
CA PRO A 452 13.34 -6.21 19.90
C PRO A 452 13.63 -5.21 21.01
N VAL A 453 12.57 -4.75 21.67
CA VAL A 453 12.69 -3.71 22.71
C VAL A 453 13.56 -4.20 23.86
N GLY A 454 13.44 -5.48 24.24
CA GLY A 454 14.25 -6.10 25.29
C GLY A 454 15.74 -6.18 24.97
N LEU A 455 16.13 -6.02 23.70
CA LEU A 455 17.52 -6.01 23.23
C LEU A 455 18.17 -4.62 23.24
N LEU A 456 17.39 -3.55 23.43
CA LEU A 456 17.88 -2.18 23.39
C LEU A 456 18.19 -1.64 24.80
N ASP A 457 19.29 -0.90 24.92
CA ASP A 457 19.60 -0.09 26.12
C ASP A 457 18.84 1.25 26.11
N VAL A 458 18.48 1.75 24.93
CA VAL A 458 17.75 3.01 24.75
C VAL A 458 16.55 2.79 23.85
N VAL A 459 15.38 3.16 24.36
CA VAL A 459 14.09 3.09 23.67
C VAL A 459 13.51 4.51 23.49
N PRO A 460 12.74 4.77 22.42
CA PRO A 460 12.45 3.88 21.29
C PRO A 460 13.63 3.76 20.30
N GLN A 461 13.62 2.70 19.47
CA GLN A 461 14.53 2.57 18.34
C GLN A 461 14.32 3.72 17.34
N ARG A 462 15.42 4.40 16.95
CA ARG A 462 15.38 5.36 15.84
C ARG A 462 15.76 4.72 14.52
N LEU A 463 15.04 5.04 13.44
CA LEU A 463 15.26 4.40 12.14
C LEU A 463 16.62 4.71 11.50
N ASN A 464 17.20 5.87 11.83
CA ASN A 464 18.51 6.29 11.35
C ASN A 464 19.67 5.61 12.10
N TRP A 465 19.38 4.88 13.18
CA TRP A 465 20.39 4.10 13.87
C TRP A 465 20.76 2.85 13.06
N ARG A 466 22.06 2.62 12.92
CA ARG A 466 22.60 1.40 12.31
C ARG A 466 22.85 0.40 13.43
N PRO A 467 22.14 -0.75 13.47
CA PRO A 467 22.46 -1.77 14.44
C PRO A 467 23.86 -2.35 14.15
N PRO A 468 24.67 -2.60 15.19
CA PRO A 468 25.78 -3.54 15.06
C PRO A 468 25.22 -4.94 14.75
N SER A 469 26.07 -5.87 14.30
CA SER A 469 25.65 -7.27 14.19
C SER A 469 25.23 -7.81 15.56
N PHE A 470 24.04 -8.41 15.65
CA PHE A 470 23.49 -8.94 16.89
C PHE A 470 22.73 -10.25 16.63
N TYR A 471 22.52 -11.04 17.68
CA TYR A 471 21.61 -12.19 17.67
C TYR A 471 20.38 -11.91 18.53
N GLY A 472 19.27 -12.54 18.18
CA GLY A 472 18.01 -12.45 18.90
C GLY A 472 18.00 -13.29 20.18
N ARG A 473 16.93 -13.18 20.97
CA ARG A 473 16.67 -14.06 22.14
C ARG A 473 16.60 -15.54 21.77
N ASP A 474 16.27 -15.84 20.51
CA ASP A 474 16.22 -17.18 19.95
C ASP A 474 16.65 -17.17 18.47
N GLU A 475 16.73 -18.36 17.86
CA GLU A 475 17.11 -18.53 16.45
C GLU A 475 16.15 -17.83 15.49
N LEU A 476 14.85 -17.84 15.78
CA LEU A 476 13.82 -17.25 14.92
C LEU A 476 13.92 -15.72 14.93
N GLU A 477 14.16 -15.11 16.08
CA GLU A 477 14.40 -13.69 16.22
C GLU A 477 15.69 -13.26 15.52
N THR A 478 16.74 -14.07 15.62
CA THR A 478 17.99 -13.88 14.87
C THR A 478 17.73 -13.93 13.36
N LEU A 479 16.95 -14.91 12.90
CA LEU A 479 16.56 -15.05 11.50
C LEU A 479 15.72 -13.86 11.02
N MET A 480 14.78 -13.38 11.84
CA MET A 480 13.95 -12.21 11.53
C MET A 480 14.74 -10.91 11.46
N ALA A 481 15.83 -10.77 12.22
CA ALA A 481 16.71 -9.59 12.19
C ALA A 481 17.67 -9.58 10.99
N SER A 482 17.85 -10.71 10.30
CA SER A 482 18.75 -10.83 9.15
C SER A 482 18.34 -9.90 8.01
N ASP A 483 19.32 -9.26 7.38
CA ASP A 483 19.12 -8.46 6.16
C ASP A 483 19.27 -9.29 4.86
N SER A 484 19.43 -10.61 5.00
CA SER A 484 19.60 -11.56 3.89
C SER A 484 18.27 -12.00 3.29
N ALA A 485 18.13 -11.82 1.98
CA ALA A 485 16.98 -12.34 1.24
C ALA A 485 16.83 -13.88 1.34
N ALA A 486 17.93 -14.61 1.55
CA ALA A 486 17.88 -16.05 1.75
C ALA A 486 17.20 -16.43 3.08
N ASP A 487 17.42 -15.62 4.12
CA ASP A 487 16.79 -15.83 5.42
C ASP A 487 15.31 -15.45 5.40
N TRP A 488 14.95 -14.38 4.68
CA TRP A 488 13.54 -14.06 4.45
C TRP A 488 12.81 -15.17 3.68
N ILE A 489 13.48 -15.80 2.72
CA ILE A 489 12.95 -16.98 2.03
C ILE A 489 12.71 -18.11 3.04
N ARG A 490 13.67 -18.43 3.92
CA ARG A 490 13.51 -19.44 4.98
C ARG A 490 12.30 -19.14 5.87
N ILE A 491 12.12 -17.89 6.31
CA ILE A 491 10.93 -17.48 7.10
C ILE A 491 9.65 -17.76 6.30
N SER A 492 9.63 -17.38 5.02
CA SER A 492 8.45 -17.63 4.18
C SER A 492 8.16 -19.13 4.00
N GLU A 493 9.18 -20.00 4.03
CA GLU A 493 8.98 -21.45 3.98
C GLU A 493 8.29 -22.01 5.22
N LEU A 494 8.49 -21.40 6.39
CA LEU A 494 7.84 -21.80 7.64
C LEU A 494 6.32 -21.61 7.60
N VAL A 495 5.82 -20.65 6.80
CA VAL A 495 4.41 -20.27 6.77
C VAL A 495 3.68 -20.59 5.46
N LEU A 496 4.41 -20.82 4.36
CA LEU A 496 3.85 -21.09 3.04
C LEU A 496 4.39 -22.40 2.40
N GLY A 497 5.24 -23.14 3.11
CA GLY A 497 5.92 -24.34 2.59
C GLY A 497 7.11 -23.99 1.68
N LYS A 498 7.79 -25.03 1.18
CA LYS A 498 9.05 -24.90 0.41
C LYS A 498 8.89 -24.10 -0.88
N VAL A 499 9.92 -23.32 -1.22
CA VAL A 499 9.97 -22.61 -2.51
C VAL A 499 10.33 -23.55 -3.66
N PRO A 500 9.96 -23.24 -4.91
CA PRO A 500 10.42 -23.97 -6.08
C PRO A 500 11.95 -23.97 -6.20
N THR A 501 12.52 -25.02 -6.78
CA THR A 501 13.97 -25.12 -7.03
C THR A 501 14.46 -23.92 -7.84
N GLY A 502 15.50 -23.24 -7.34
CA GLY A 502 16.08 -22.07 -8.00
C GLY A 502 15.34 -20.75 -7.76
N PHE A 503 14.34 -20.72 -6.88
CA PHE A 503 13.68 -19.49 -6.47
C PHE A 503 14.69 -18.48 -5.91
N THR A 504 14.58 -17.22 -6.35
CA THR A 504 15.38 -16.11 -5.86
C THR A 504 14.49 -14.89 -5.64
N PHE A 505 14.83 -14.11 -4.61
CA PHE A 505 14.12 -12.88 -4.30
C PHE A 505 15.10 -11.70 -4.28
N SER A 506 14.62 -10.55 -4.72
CA SER A 506 15.32 -9.27 -4.59
C SER A 506 14.26 -8.21 -4.31
N PRO A 507 14.37 -7.47 -3.20
CA PRO A 507 13.33 -6.51 -2.82
C PRO A 507 13.24 -5.39 -3.86
N ARG A 508 12.03 -4.95 -4.18
CA ARG A 508 11.82 -3.81 -5.09
C ARG A 508 12.32 -2.51 -4.51
N HIS A 509 12.32 -2.37 -3.18
CA HIS A 509 12.71 -1.16 -2.50
C HIS A 509 14.01 -1.43 -1.74
N LYS A 510 15.08 -0.70 -2.09
CA LYS A 510 16.24 -0.59 -1.21
C LYS A 510 15.78 0.26 -0.02
N SER A 511 15.47 -0.37 1.11
CA SER A 511 15.01 0.30 2.32
C SER A 511 16.10 1.17 2.99
N ASN A 512 17.33 1.12 2.46
CA ASN A 512 18.47 1.93 2.86
C ASN A 512 18.59 3.19 1.98
N ALA A 513 18.72 4.35 2.63
CA ALA A 513 18.93 5.65 1.98
C ALA A 513 20.36 5.87 1.47
N TYR A 514 21.25 4.89 1.68
CA TYR A 514 22.66 4.97 1.33
C TYR A 514 23.05 3.78 0.46
N GLU A 515 23.86 4.02 -0.56
CA GLU A 515 24.58 2.96 -1.26
C GLU A 515 25.45 2.23 -0.22
N ARG A 516 25.43 0.89 -0.26
CA ARG A 516 26.49 0.13 0.40
C ARG A 516 27.80 0.60 -0.25
N PRO A 517 28.88 0.88 0.50
CA PRO A 517 30.17 0.90 -0.14
C PRO A 517 30.29 -0.42 -0.91
N GLU A 518 30.53 -0.33 -2.21
CA GLU A 518 31.01 -1.48 -2.94
C GLU A 518 32.29 -1.91 -2.22
N ASN A 519 32.27 -3.12 -1.65
CA ASN A 519 33.29 -3.77 -0.84
C ASN A 519 33.12 -3.61 0.69
N GLY A 520 32.88 -4.77 1.30
CA GLY A 520 32.81 -5.08 2.72
C GLY A 520 32.57 -6.57 2.82
#